data_AF-A0A7W6NPD3-F1
#
_entry.id   AF-A0A7W6NPD3-F1
#
_cell.length_a   1.000
_cell.length_b   1.000
_cell.length_c   1.000
_cell.angle_alpha   90.00
_cell.angle_beta   90.00
_cell.angle_gamma   90.00
#
_symmetry.space_group_name_H-M   'P 1'
#
loop_
_entity.id
_entity.type
_entity.pdbx_description
1 polymer ?
#
loop_
_entity_poly.entity_id
_entity_poly.type
_entity_poly.pdbx_seq_one_letter_code
_entity_poly.pdbx_strand_id
1 'polypeptide(L)' 'MAEQPKATDWNMIVWVGVSDIVVGAGLVVAAYTDMFGEGLQILALVGGVMALAGVGIVVFGRHKLSQAEAGHGDLN' A
#
# COMPACT_ATOMS: atom_id res chain seq x y z
N MET A 1 -12.43 -1.00 -25.86
CA MET A 1 -12.45 -2.00 -24.77
C MET A 1 -11.27 -1.67 -23.88
N ALA A 2 -11.49 -1.37 -22.59
CA ALA A 2 -10.38 -1.05 -21.70
C ALA A 2 -9.52 -2.30 -21.54
N GLU A 3 -8.23 -2.20 -21.89
CA GLU A 3 -7.26 -3.29 -21.77
C GLU A 3 -7.25 -3.71 -20.30
N GLN A 4 -7.51 -5.00 -20.02
CA GLN A 4 -7.49 -5.47 -18.64
C GLN A 4 -6.06 -5.32 -18.11
N PRO A 5 -5.84 -4.65 -16.97
CA PRO A 5 -4.51 -4.42 -16.43
C PRO A 5 -3.80 -5.76 -16.23
N LYS A 6 -2.56 -5.86 -16.73
CA LYS A 6 -1.77 -7.09 -16.70
C LYS A 6 -1.37 -7.39 -15.26
N ALA A 7 -1.03 -8.65 -14.96
CA ALA A 7 -0.55 -9.04 -13.62
C ALA A 7 0.65 -8.17 -13.14
N THR A 8 1.50 -7.71 -14.07
CA THR A 8 2.59 -6.77 -13.79
C THR A 8 2.11 -5.43 -13.22
N ASP A 9 0.96 -4.92 -13.69
CA ASP A 9 0.40 -3.64 -13.24
C ASP A 9 -0.14 -3.77 -11.80
N TRP A 10 -0.74 -4.92 -11.48
CA TRP A 10 -1.20 -5.19 -10.12
C TRP A 10 -0.06 -5.41 -9.13
N ASN A 11 1.03 -6.05 -9.55
CA ASN A 11 2.25 -6.14 -8.73
C ASN A 11 2.83 -4.74 -8.44
N MET A 12 2.80 -3.83 -9.42
CA MET A 12 3.24 -2.45 -9.19
C MET A 12 2.34 -1.73 -8.17
N ILE A 13 1.02 -1.91 -8.23
CA ILE A 13 0.07 -1.37 -7.26
C ILE A 13 0.33 -1.90 -5.85
N VAL A 14 0.61 -3.19 -5.71
CA VAL A 14 0.98 -3.79 -4.41
C VAL A 14 2.25 -3.13 -3.86
N TRP A 15 3.28 -2.91 -4.69
CA TRP A 15 4.50 -2.24 -4.27
C TRP A 15 4.28 -0.79 -3.84
N VAL A 16 3.41 -0.06 -4.54
CA VAL A 16 3.00 1.29 -4.12
C VAL A 16 2.37 1.23 -2.73
N GLY A 17 1.43 0.30 -2.48
CA GLY A 17 0.83 0.14 -1.15
C GLY A 17 1.85 -0.23 -0.06
N VAL A 18 2.83 -1.08 -0.37
CA VAL A 18 3.94 -1.38 0.57
C VAL A 18 4.77 -0.14 0.87
N SER A 19 5.09 0.66 -0.14
CA SER A 19 5.84 1.90 0.06
C SER A 19 5.09 2.89 0.98
N ASP A 20 3.77 2.97 0.83
CA ASP A 20 2.91 3.83 1.63
C ASP A 20 2.86 3.38 3.10
N ILE A 21 2.87 2.06 3.34
CA ILE A 21 3.01 1.48 4.69
C ILE A 21 4.35 1.87 5.32
N VAL A 22 5.45 1.71 4.58
CA VAL A 22 6.80 1.97 5.11
C VAL A 22 6.98 3.45 5.41
N VAL A 23 6.57 4.34 4.50
CA VAL A 23 6.66 5.79 4.72
C VAL A 23 5.72 6.21 5.85
N GLY A 24 4.50 5.67 5.91
CA GLY A 24 3.53 5.96 6.97
C GLY A 24 4.06 5.56 8.35
N ALA A 25 4.60 4.34 8.48
CA ALA A 25 5.26 3.88 9.69
C ALA A 25 6.47 4.74 10.06
N GLY A 26 7.28 5.14 9.07
CA GLY A 26 8.42 6.03 9.27
C GLY A 26 8.02 7.40 9.84
N LEU A 27 6.93 7.97 9.36
CA LEU A 27 6.37 9.23 9.89
C LEU A 27 5.89 9.09 11.33
N VAL A 28 5.26 7.96 11.67
CA VAL A 28 4.84 7.65 13.04
C VAL A 28 6.07 7.59 13.96
N VAL A 29 7.09 6.80 13.59
CA VAL A 29 8.32 6.67 14.38
C VAL A 29 9.00 8.03 14.55
N ALA A 30 9.14 8.80 13.46
CA ALA A 30 9.77 10.12 13.51
C ALA A 30 9.03 11.12 14.40
N ALA A 31 7.69 11.04 14.45
CA ALA A 31 6.89 11.86 15.34
C ALA A 31 7.07 11.46 16.82
N TYR A 32 7.21 10.17 17.13
CA TYR A 32 7.45 9.69 18.50
C TYR A 32 8.87 9.94 19.00
N THR A 33 9.85 10.07 18.11
CA THR A 33 11.23 10.41 18.47
C THR A 33 11.52 11.90 18.43
N ASP A 34 10.49 12.75 18.26
CA ASP A 34 10.61 14.21 18.06
C ASP A 34 11.65 14.61 16.99
N MET A 35 11.81 13.78 15.95
CA MET A 35 12.87 13.93 14.95
C MET A 35 12.73 15.22 14.14
N PHE A 36 11.51 15.73 14.02
CA PHE A 36 11.18 16.95 13.27
C PHE A 36 10.88 18.16 14.17
N GLY A 37 11.01 18.02 15.50
CA GLY A 37 10.77 19.08 16.48
C GLY A 37 9.45 18.95 17.25
N GLU A 38 9.39 19.64 18.39
CA GLU A 38 8.23 19.65 19.28
C GLU A 38 7.00 20.25 18.58
N GLY A 39 5.87 19.53 18.65
CA GLY A 39 4.59 19.99 18.10
C GLY A 39 4.16 19.32 16.78
N LEU A 40 4.97 18.42 16.22
CA LEU A 40 4.62 17.68 14.99
C LEU A 40 3.93 16.34 15.24
N GLN A 41 3.20 16.21 16.35
CA GLN A 41 2.40 15.01 16.67
C GLN A 41 1.37 14.67 15.59
N ILE A 42 0.96 15.66 14.77
CA ILE A 42 0.10 15.43 13.62
C ILE A 42 0.73 14.50 12.57
N LEU A 43 2.07 14.43 12.50
CA LEU A 43 2.77 13.49 11.62
C LEU A 43 2.52 12.03 12.02
N ALA A 44 2.30 11.73 13.30
CA ALA A 44 1.91 10.39 13.74
C ALA A 44 0.51 10.01 13.22
N LEU A 45 -0.45 10.95 13.27
CA LEU A 45 -1.78 10.75 12.72
C LEU A 45 -1.74 10.57 11.20
N VAL A 46 -1.03 11.45 10.49
CA VAL A 46 -0.87 11.36 9.03
C VAL A 46 -0.20 10.03 8.65
N GLY A 47 0.90 9.68 9.31
CA GLY A 47 1.62 8.43 9.07
C GLY A 47 0.76 7.19 9.33
N GLY A 48 -0.05 7.21 10.39
CA GLY A 48 -0.98 6.14 10.71
C GLY A 48 -2.06 5.94 9.63
N VAL A 49 -2.67 7.03 9.16
CA VAL A 49 -3.68 6.96 8.09
C VAL A 49 -3.05 6.49 6.77
N MET A 50 -1.86 6.98 6.43
CA MET A 50 -1.13 6.57 5.23
C MET A 50 -0.80 5.07 5.26
N ALA A 51 -0.34 4.58 6.41
CA ALA A 51 -0.05 3.16 6.55
C ALA A 51 -1.30 2.29 6.39
N LEU A 52 -2.43 2.70 6.97
CA LEU A 52 -3.72 1.99 6.81
C LEU A 52 -4.20 2.01 5.35
N ALA A 53 -4.05 3.14 4.65
CA ALA A 53 -4.38 3.24 3.23
C ALA A 53 -3.51 2.30 2.39
N GLY A 54 -2.19 2.27 2.65
CA GLY A 54 -1.27 1.34 2.02
C GLY A 54 -1.63 -0.13 2.23
N VAL A 55 -2.04 -0.52 3.45
CA VAL A 55 -2.58 -1.87 3.72
C VAL A 55 -3.80 -2.17 2.84
N GLY A 56 -4.74 -1.22 2.72
CA GLY A 56 -5.90 -1.37 1.85
C GLY A 56 -5.51 -1.60 0.39
N ILE A 57 -4.54 -0.85 -0.12
CA ILE A 57 -4.01 -0.99 -1.49
C ILE A 57 -3.35 -2.36 -1.69
N VAL A 58 -2.53 -2.81 -0.74
CA VAL A 58 -1.87 -4.12 -0.81
C VAL A 58 -2.88 -5.26 -0.82
N VAL A 59 -3.86 -5.22 0.08
CA VAL A 59 -4.91 -6.25 0.16
C VAL A 59 -5.72 -6.28 -1.13
N PHE A 60 -6.13 -5.11 -1.64
CA PHE A 60 -6.87 -5.01 -2.89
C PHE A 60 -6.07 -5.52 -4.10
N GLY A 61 -4.81 -5.08 -4.23
CA GLY A 61 -3.92 -5.50 -5.30
C GLY A 61 -3.66 -7.01 -5.28
N ARG A 62 -3.41 -7.60 -4.11
CA ARG A 62 -3.26 -9.06 -3.96
C ARG A 62 -4.54 -9.82 -4.28
N HIS A 63 -5.69 -9.29 -3.87
CA HIS A 63 -6.98 -9.90 -4.20
C HIS A 63 -7.22 -9.92 -5.73
N LYS A 64 -6.86 -8.84 -6.43
CA LYS A 64 -6.95 -8.76 -7.89
C LYS A 64 -5.96 -9.65 -8.62
N LEU A 65 -4.72 -9.76 -8.13
CA LEU A 65 -3.73 -10.72 -8.65
C LEU A 65 -4.24 -12.15 -8.55
N SER A 66 -4.75 -12.55 -7.37
CA SER A 66 -5.28 -13.89 -7.14
C SER A 66 -6.46 -14.21 -8.07
N GLN A 67 -7.33 -13.24 -8.35
CA GLN A 67 -8.41 -13.41 -9.34
C GLN A 67 -7.87 -13.58 -10.78
N ALA A 68 -6.86 -12.80 -11.16
CA ALA A 68 -6.25 -12.87 -12.49
C ALA A 68 -5.49 -14.19 -12.74
N GLU A 69 -4.86 -14.73 -11.70
CA GLU A 69 -4.19 -16.04 -11.73
C GLU A 69 -5.19 -17.20 -11.75
N ALA A 70 -6.26 -17.14 -10.95
CA ALA A 70 -7.30 -18.17 -10.92
C ALA A 70 -8.05 -18.29 -12.26
N GLY A 71 -8.30 -17.17 -12.96
CA GLY A 71 -8.94 -17.17 -14.28
C GLY A 71 -8.08 -17.75 -15.41
N HIS A 72 -6.76 -17.85 -15.24
CA HIS A 72 -5.87 -18.52 -16.20
C HIS A 72 -5.74 -20.03 -15.95
N GLY A 73 -6.06 -20.52 -14.75
CA GLY A 73 -5.97 -21.94 -14.39
C GLY A 73 -7.11 -22.80 -14.95
N ASP A 74 -8.24 -22.21 -15.32
CA ASP A 74 -9.46 -22.91 -15.77
C ASP A 74 -9.48 -23.20 -17.30
N LEU A 75 -8.36 -23.00 -17.99
CA LEU A 75 -8.21 -23.23 -19.43
C LEU A 75 -7.40 -24.50 -19.78
N ASN A 76 -7.08 -25.35 -18.79
CA ASN A 76 -6.38 -26.63 -18.99
C ASN A 76 -7.23 -27.84 -18.59
#